data_AF-A0A3P1SLQ9-F1
#
_entry.id   AF-A0A3P1SLQ9-F1
#
_cell.length_a   1.000
_cell.length_b   1.000
_cell.length_c   1.000
_cell.angle_alpha   90.00
_cell.angle_beta   90.00
_cell.angle_gamma   90.00
#
_symmetry.space_group_name_H-M   'P 1'
#
loop_
_entity.id
_entity.type
_entity.pdbx_description
1 polymer ?
#
loop_
_entity_poly.entity_id
_entity_poly.type
_entity_poly.pdbx_seq_one_letter_code
_entity_poly.pdbx_strand_id
1 'polypeptide(L)'
;MSDYKGKDLQQVDWYGKDLFQTDLSGADLRGATLAEADLSHACLVGADLRGADLSGADLYHADLTGANLREASLREAQLFHCKLDKADFTEACLIKANMNTSSARQSCFDKADFYETTMFSADLTEASMKGADFFHADLFHANLHKTDLTGSDLTDAYLSNADLSEAVLDAVDLSGATMPDGTICAAGSIGECIVKTADDMGFPPIKMPGF
;
A
#
# COMPACT_ATOMS: atom_id res chain seq x y z
N MET A 1 -21.51 20.25 11.22
CA MET A 1 -20.37 19.34 11.41
C MET A 1 -20.57 18.61 12.70
N SER A 2 -20.79 17.30 12.62
CA SER A 2 -20.78 16.44 13.80
C SER A 2 -19.32 16.26 14.19
N ASP A 3 -18.99 16.61 15.44
CA ASP A 3 -17.64 16.45 16.00
C ASP A 3 -17.60 15.13 16.79
N TYR A 4 -16.70 14.23 16.41
CA TYR A 4 -16.50 12.93 17.05
C TYR A 4 -15.10 12.76 17.62
N LYS A 5 -14.37 13.87 17.77
CA LYS A 5 -13.02 13.91 18.32
C LYS A 5 -12.93 13.19 19.66
N GLY A 6 -11.98 12.27 19.78
CA GLY A 6 -11.67 11.54 21.00
C GLY A 6 -12.81 10.68 21.55
N LYS A 7 -13.87 10.42 20.77
CA LYS A 7 -15.01 9.64 21.23
C LYS A 7 -14.75 8.15 21.14
N ASP A 8 -15.38 7.42 22.05
CA ASP A 8 -15.51 5.96 21.98
C ASP A 8 -16.62 5.61 20.98
N LEU A 9 -16.21 5.03 19.86
CA LEU A 9 -17.02 4.66 18.71
C LEU A 9 -16.72 3.21 18.26
N GLN A 10 -16.23 2.38 19.20
CA GLN A 10 -15.92 0.99 18.94
C GLN A 10 -17.15 0.25 18.42
N GLN A 11 -16.96 -0.59 17.40
CA GLN A 11 -17.99 -1.47 16.85
C GLN A 11 -19.26 -0.75 16.36
N VAL A 12 -19.22 0.58 16.20
CA VAL A 12 -20.37 1.32 15.67
C VAL A 12 -20.50 1.03 14.18
N ASP A 13 -21.74 0.87 13.73
CA ASP A 13 -22.07 0.69 12.32
C ASP A 13 -22.25 2.06 11.63
N TRP A 14 -21.27 2.40 10.80
CA TRP A 14 -21.22 3.57 9.93
C TRP A 14 -21.24 3.18 8.45
N TYR A 15 -21.75 1.99 8.10
CA TYR A 15 -21.84 1.55 6.72
C TYR A 15 -22.51 2.62 5.84
N GLY A 16 -21.83 3.01 4.76
CA GLY A 16 -22.33 3.98 3.79
C GLY A 16 -22.64 5.37 4.33
N LYS A 17 -22.12 5.74 5.52
CA LYS A 17 -22.41 7.04 6.13
C LYS A 17 -21.62 8.16 5.46
N ASP A 18 -22.27 9.31 5.35
CA ASP A 18 -21.63 10.57 5.05
C ASP A 18 -20.90 11.09 6.31
N LEU A 19 -19.58 11.03 6.26
CA LEU A 19 -18.63 11.55 7.24
C LEU A 19 -17.71 12.60 6.61
N PHE A 20 -18.15 13.23 5.52
CA PHE A 20 -17.42 14.27 4.83
C PHE A 20 -16.94 15.36 5.80
N GLN A 21 -15.63 15.63 5.78
CA GLN A 21 -14.98 16.64 6.63
C GLN A 21 -15.24 16.49 8.14
N THR A 22 -15.53 15.27 8.61
CA THR A 22 -15.79 15.02 10.02
C THR A 22 -14.47 15.02 10.80
N ASP A 23 -14.48 15.59 12.01
CA ASP A 23 -13.36 15.46 12.95
C ASP A 23 -13.55 14.18 13.80
N LEU A 24 -12.71 13.19 13.51
CA LEU A 24 -12.57 11.90 14.20
C LEU A 24 -11.18 11.80 14.86
N SER A 25 -10.48 12.92 15.05
CA SER A 25 -9.12 12.89 15.59
C SER A 25 -9.08 12.26 16.98
N GLY A 26 -8.19 11.29 17.16
CA GLY A 26 -8.08 10.50 18.39
C GLY A 26 -9.32 9.68 18.77
N ALA A 27 -10.31 9.52 17.87
CA ALA A 27 -11.46 8.68 18.14
C ALA A 27 -11.06 7.20 18.22
N ASP A 28 -11.76 6.45 19.05
CA ASP A 28 -11.62 5.01 19.17
C ASP A 28 -12.67 4.34 18.28
N LEU A 29 -12.24 3.88 17.11
CA LEU A 29 -13.05 3.26 16.06
C LEU A 29 -12.74 1.76 15.92
N ARG A 30 -12.20 1.12 16.97
CA ARG A 30 -11.80 -0.28 16.89
C ARG A 30 -12.99 -1.17 16.53
N GLY A 31 -12.80 -1.98 15.50
CA GLY A 31 -13.84 -2.86 14.96
C GLY A 31 -15.09 -2.14 14.42
N ALA A 32 -15.04 -0.82 14.20
CA ALA A 32 -16.16 -0.10 13.60
C ALA A 32 -16.35 -0.53 12.14
N THR A 33 -17.61 -0.53 11.67
CA THR A 33 -17.94 -0.76 10.26
C THR A 33 -18.02 0.59 9.56
N LEU A 34 -17.04 0.92 8.74
CA LEU A 34 -16.94 2.12 7.91
C LEU A 34 -16.98 1.78 6.41
N ALA A 35 -17.33 0.54 6.05
CA ALA A 35 -17.41 0.11 4.66
C ALA A 35 -18.36 1.01 3.86
N GLU A 36 -17.94 1.39 2.65
CA GLU A 36 -18.64 2.30 1.74
C GLU A 36 -18.91 3.72 2.32
N ALA A 37 -18.35 4.07 3.50
CA ALA A 37 -18.55 5.39 4.08
C ALA A 37 -17.76 6.46 3.30
N ASP A 38 -18.32 7.67 3.24
CA ASP A 38 -17.63 8.85 2.72
C ASP A 38 -16.89 9.53 3.87
N LEU A 39 -15.60 9.24 3.98
CA LEU A 39 -14.64 9.87 4.90
C LEU A 39 -13.78 10.91 4.17
N SER A 40 -14.19 11.37 2.98
CA SER A 40 -13.38 12.30 2.21
C SER A 40 -13.19 13.61 2.99
N HIS A 41 -11.95 14.10 2.99
CA HIS A 41 -11.48 15.23 3.79
C HIS A 41 -11.64 15.09 5.32
N ALA A 42 -11.93 13.91 5.86
CA ALA A 42 -12.04 13.70 7.30
C ALA A 42 -10.68 13.85 8.02
N CYS A 43 -10.72 14.27 9.28
CA CYS A 43 -9.56 14.31 10.16
C CYS A 43 -9.58 13.07 11.07
N LEU A 44 -8.69 12.11 10.83
CA LEU A 44 -8.52 10.86 11.57
C LEU A 44 -7.16 10.84 12.31
N VAL A 45 -6.55 11.99 12.52
CA VAL A 45 -5.22 12.11 13.15
C VAL A 45 -5.21 11.40 14.49
N GLY A 46 -4.33 10.40 14.63
CA GLY A 46 -4.18 9.59 15.84
C GLY A 46 -5.40 8.73 16.22
N ALA A 47 -6.37 8.54 15.32
CA ALA A 47 -7.52 7.67 15.57
C ALA A 47 -7.08 6.20 15.67
N ASP A 48 -7.83 5.42 16.45
CA ASP A 48 -7.61 3.98 16.62
C ASP A 48 -8.64 3.20 15.82
N LEU A 49 -8.23 2.70 14.65
CA LEU A 49 -9.03 1.96 13.66
C LEU A 49 -8.69 0.47 13.67
N ARG A 50 -8.11 -0.07 14.75
CA ARG A 50 -7.70 -1.49 14.77
C ARG A 50 -8.86 -2.41 14.46
N GLY A 51 -8.67 -3.29 13.47
CA GLY A 51 -9.70 -4.23 13.02
C GLY A 51 -10.97 -3.59 12.45
N ALA A 52 -10.96 -2.29 12.14
CA ALA A 52 -12.09 -1.63 11.49
C ALA A 52 -12.25 -2.11 10.04
N ASP A 53 -13.49 -2.12 9.56
CA ASP A 53 -13.81 -2.41 8.16
C ASP A 53 -14.02 -1.11 7.40
N LEU A 54 -13.05 -0.73 6.56
CA LEU A 54 -13.07 0.42 5.66
C LEU A 54 -13.20 -0.03 4.19
N SER A 55 -13.71 -1.23 3.93
CA SER A 55 -13.80 -1.76 2.57
C SER A 55 -14.65 -0.84 1.69
N GLY A 56 -14.12 -0.43 0.53
CA GLY A 56 -14.79 0.49 -0.40
C GLY A 56 -14.97 1.92 0.12
N ALA A 57 -14.47 2.28 1.31
CA ALA A 57 -14.63 3.63 1.85
C ALA A 57 -13.90 4.67 0.99
N ASP A 58 -14.49 5.87 0.89
CA ASP A 58 -13.84 7.03 0.26
C ASP A 58 -13.09 7.81 1.32
N LEU A 59 -11.76 7.77 1.31
CA LEU A 59 -10.88 8.54 2.18
C LEU A 59 -10.16 9.67 1.42
N TYR A 60 -10.62 10.05 0.23
CA TYR A 60 -9.97 11.10 -0.58
C TYR A 60 -9.60 12.33 0.27
N HIS A 61 -8.32 12.71 0.24
CA HIS A 61 -7.79 13.85 1.02
C HIS A 61 -7.93 13.77 2.55
N ALA A 62 -8.23 12.60 3.13
CA ALA A 62 -8.29 12.44 4.58
C ALA A 62 -6.89 12.56 5.23
N ASP A 63 -6.88 12.99 6.49
CA ASP A 63 -5.68 13.07 7.31
C ASP A 63 -5.69 11.95 8.37
N LEU A 64 -4.97 10.86 8.10
CA LEU A 64 -4.76 9.72 8.98
C LEU A 64 -3.37 9.74 9.64
N THR A 65 -2.74 10.92 9.77
CA THR A 65 -1.40 11.02 10.36
C THR A 65 -1.37 10.36 11.75
N GLY A 66 -0.49 9.39 11.94
CA GLY A 66 -0.33 8.66 13.20
C GLY A 66 -1.51 7.78 13.61
N ALA A 67 -2.48 7.51 12.72
CA ALA A 67 -3.59 6.61 13.02
C ALA A 67 -3.13 5.15 13.14
N ASN A 68 -3.88 4.35 13.91
CA ASN A 68 -3.61 2.93 14.08
C ASN A 68 -4.64 2.11 13.30
N LEU A 69 -4.25 1.57 12.15
CA LEU A 69 -5.03 0.75 11.24
C LEU A 69 -4.60 -0.73 11.25
N ARG A 70 -3.97 -1.20 12.33
CA ARG A 70 -3.54 -2.60 12.40
C ARG A 70 -4.74 -3.54 12.20
N GLU A 71 -4.54 -4.58 11.40
CA GLU A 71 -5.57 -5.59 11.10
C GLU A 71 -6.86 -5.02 10.46
N ALA A 72 -6.87 -3.76 10.02
CA ALA A 72 -8.02 -3.15 9.37
C ALA A 72 -8.18 -3.67 7.93
N SER A 73 -9.44 -3.74 7.46
CA SER A 73 -9.74 -4.03 6.05
C SER A 73 -9.91 -2.72 5.30
N LEU A 74 -9.05 -2.45 4.32
CA LEU A 74 -9.11 -1.32 3.39
C LEU A 74 -9.27 -1.81 1.94
N ARG A 75 -9.88 -2.98 1.74
CA ARG A 75 -10.11 -3.56 0.42
C ARG A 75 -10.85 -2.56 -0.47
N GLU A 76 -10.29 -2.29 -1.65
CA GLU A 76 -10.89 -1.37 -2.64
C GLU A 76 -11.11 0.08 -2.13
N ALA A 77 -10.54 0.44 -0.97
CA ALA A 77 -10.68 1.78 -0.39
C ALA A 77 -9.96 2.84 -1.22
N GLN A 78 -10.52 4.05 -1.25
CA GLN A 78 -9.97 5.17 -1.98
C GLN A 78 -9.13 6.06 -1.05
N LEU A 79 -7.83 5.82 -1.02
CA LEU A 79 -6.84 6.52 -0.18
C LEU A 79 -5.98 7.50 -0.98
N PHE A 80 -6.43 7.99 -2.14
CA PHE A 80 -5.62 8.87 -3.00
C PHE A 80 -5.53 10.30 -2.40
N HIS A 81 -4.35 10.91 -2.50
CA HIS A 81 -4.02 12.20 -1.86
C HIS A 81 -4.19 12.27 -0.32
N CYS A 82 -4.13 11.12 0.37
CA CYS A 82 -4.19 11.05 1.83
C CYS A 82 -2.88 11.44 2.49
N LYS A 83 -2.97 11.85 3.77
CA LYS A 83 -1.82 11.88 4.68
C LYS A 83 -1.90 10.69 5.61
N LEU A 84 -0.95 9.78 5.46
CA LEU A 84 -0.82 8.52 6.18
C LEU A 84 0.48 8.50 6.98
N ASP A 85 1.19 9.62 7.08
CA ASP A 85 2.51 9.69 7.70
C ASP A 85 2.46 9.15 9.14
N LYS A 86 3.40 8.26 9.48
CA LYS A 86 3.53 7.60 10.80
C LYS A 86 2.35 6.73 11.22
N ALA A 87 1.43 6.42 10.31
CA ALA A 87 0.34 5.50 10.60
C ALA A 87 0.85 4.05 10.70
N ASP A 88 0.13 3.22 11.44
CA ASP A 88 0.42 1.78 11.59
C ASP A 88 -0.65 0.95 10.88
N PHE A 89 -0.27 0.33 9.77
CA PHE A 89 -1.03 -0.60 8.94
C PHE A 89 -0.53 -2.05 9.06
N THR A 90 0.17 -2.39 10.16
CA THR A 90 0.66 -3.76 10.36
C THR A 90 -0.48 -4.76 10.21
N GLU A 91 -0.29 -5.78 9.37
CA GLU A 91 -1.29 -6.84 9.07
C GLU A 91 -2.62 -6.30 8.51
N ALA A 92 -2.66 -5.07 7.98
CA ALA A 92 -3.83 -4.52 7.29
C ALA A 92 -4.01 -5.11 5.88
N CYS A 93 -5.25 -5.15 5.39
CA CYS A 93 -5.59 -5.66 4.07
C CYS A 93 -5.93 -4.49 3.13
N LEU A 94 -5.02 -4.14 2.22
CA LEU A 94 -5.16 -3.04 1.26
C LEU A 94 -5.42 -3.53 -0.18
N ILE A 95 -5.84 -4.78 -0.35
CA ILE A 95 -6.12 -5.38 -1.67
C ILE A 95 -6.91 -4.42 -2.55
N LYS A 96 -6.38 -4.11 -3.73
CA LYS A 96 -6.99 -3.21 -4.74
C LYS A 96 -7.30 -1.80 -4.24
N ALA A 97 -6.73 -1.38 -3.12
CA ALA A 97 -6.87 -0.01 -2.65
C ALA A 97 -6.14 0.95 -3.60
N ASN A 98 -6.53 2.22 -3.53
CA ASN A 98 -5.92 3.28 -4.31
C ASN A 98 -5.22 4.28 -3.38
N MET A 99 -3.90 4.21 -3.29
CA MET A 99 -3.05 5.08 -2.48
C MET A 99 -2.24 6.06 -3.33
N ASN A 100 -2.66 6.29 -4.57
CA ASN A 100 -1.92 7.13 -5.50
C ASN A 100 -1.67 8.53 -4.92
N THR A 101 -0.44 9.03 -5.07
CA THR A 101 0.00 10.36 -4.65
C THR A 101 -0.15 10.69 -3.16
N SER A 102 -0.33 9.67 -2.32
CA SER A 102 -0.46 9.84 -0.87
C SER A 102 0.90 9.91 -0.19
N SER A 103 0.95 10.59 0.95
CA SER A 103 2.15 10.63 1.81
C SER A 103 2.00 9.58 2.90
N ALA A 104 2.90 8.61 2.98
CA ALA A 104 2.92 7.53 3.95
C ALA A 104 4.33 7.38 4.55
N ARG A 105 4.98 8.51 4.84
CA ARG A 105 6.34 8.54 5.33
C ARG A 105 6.42 8.01 6.74
N GLN A 106 7.45 7.23 7.03
CA GLN A 106 7.71 6.67 8.37
C GLN A 106 6.55 5.80 8.90
N SER A 107 5.70 5.30 8.01
CA SER A 107 4.57 4.43 8.36
C SER A 107 5.01 2.97 8.47
N CYS A 108 4.22 2.16 9.17
CA CYS A 108 4.47 0.73 9.31
C CYS A 108 3.42 -0.06 8.53
N PHE A 109 3.84 -0.87 7.57
CA PHE A 109 3.02 -1.75 6.75
C PHE A 109 3.51 -3.20 6.85
N ASP A 110 4.17 -3.55 7.95
CA ASP A 110 4.70 -4.89 8.15
C ASP A 110 3.59 -5.94 7.98
N LYS A 111 3.82 -6.90 7.10
CA LYS A 111 2.87 -7.97 6.72
C LYS A 111 1.52 -7.48 6.19
N ALA A 112 1.45 -6.23 5.72
CA ALA A 112 0.26 -5.75 5.04
C ALA A 112 0.10 -6.44 3.68
N ASP A 113 -1.14 -6.58 3.23
CA ASP A 113 -1.48 -7.15 1.93
C ASP A 113 -1.82 -6.02 0.95
N PHE A 114 -0.98 -5.85 -0.06
CA PHE A 114 -1.11 -4.86 -1.14
C PHE A 114 -1.43 -5.51 -2.49
N TYR A 115 -1.98 -6.72 -2.54
CA TYR A 115 -2.33 -7.36 -3.82
C TYR A 115 -3.13 -6.42 -4.74
N GLU A 116 -2.60 -6.16 -5.94
CA GLU A 116 -3.17 -5.22 -6.94
C GLU A 116 -3.43 -3.79 -6.43
N THR A 117 -2.74 -3.33 -5.38
CA THR A 117 -2.86 -1.95 -4.90
C THR A 117 -2.18 -0.97 -5.86
N THR A 118 -2.77 0.21 -6.03
CA THR A 118 -2.14 1.29 -6.78
C THR A 118 -1.48 2.30 -5.83
N MET A 119 -0.19 2.56 -6.03
CA MET A 119 0.67 3.46 -5.25
C MET A 119 1.46 4.39 -6.18
N PHE A 120 0.89 4.75 -7.33
CA PHE A 120 1.50 5.65 -8.30
C PHE A 120 1.92 6.96 -7.64
N SER A 121 3.21 7.29 -7.74
CA SER A 121 3.80 8.51 -7.14
C SER A 121 3.52 8.68 -5.64
N ALA A 122 3.24 7.60 -4.90
CA ALA A 122 3.12 7.64 -3.45
C ALA A 122 4.49 7.89 -2.79
N ASP A 123 4.49 8.60 -1.65
CA ASP A 123 5.70 8.86 -0.87
C ASP A 123 5.75 7.92 0.34
N LEU A 124 6.53 6.84 0.23
CA LEU A 124 6.73 5.81 1.24
C LEU A 124 8.08 5.98 1.97
N THR A 125 8.70 7.16 1.90
CA THR A 125 10.03 7.40 2.49
C THR A 125 10.12 6.90 3.93
N GLU A 126 11.15 6.12 4.25
CA GLU A 126 11.41 5.56 5.58
C GLU A 126 10.28 4.65 6.14
N ALA A 127 9.36 4.15 5.29
CA ALA A 127 8.34 3.20 5.72
C ALA A 127 8.91 1.78 5.93
N SER A 128 8.36 1.06 6.90
CA SER A 128 8.63 -0.37 7.11
C SER A 128 7.54 -1.20 6.41
N MET A 129 7.94 -2.19 5.62
CA MET A 129 7.07 -3.04 4.80
C MET A 129 7.53 -4.51 4.89
N LYS A 130 7.99 -4.93 6.07
CA LYS A 130 8.60 -6.25 6.26
C LYS A 130 7.59 -7.37 6.07
N GLY A 131 7.91 -8.32 5.19
CA GLY A 131 7.03 -9.43 4.89
C GLY A 131 5.67 -9.03 4.33
N ALA A 132 5.54 -7.80 3.82
CA ALA A 132 4.33 -7.36 3.13
C ALA A 132 4.21 -8.03 1.76
N ASP A 133 2.98 -8.17 1.27
CA ASP A 133 2.66 -8.75 -0.03
C ASP A 133 2.35 -7.61 -1.02
N PHE A 134 3.14 -7.48 -2.08
CA PHE A 134 2.96 -6.52 -3.17
C PHE A 134 2.70 -7.23 -4.51
N PHE A 135 2.18 -8.46 -4.49
CA PHE A 135 1.92 -9.20 -5.71
C PHE A 135 1.03 -8.36 -6.67
N HIS A 136 1.54 -8.10 -7.88
CA HIS A 136 0.91 -7.22 -8.87
C HIS A 136 0.62 -5.76 -8.45
N ALA A 137 1.26 -5.24 -7.40
CA ALA A 137 1.10 -3.85 -7.00
C ALA A 137 1.73 -2.88 -8.02
N ASP A 138 1.10 -1.72 -8.21
CA ASP A 138 1.62 -0.62 -9.02
C ASP A 138 2.35 0.40 -8.15
N LEU A 139 3.68 0.40 -8.25
CA LEU A 139 4.61 1.30 -7.56
C LEU A 139 5.27 2.28 -8.56
N PHE A 140 4.65 2.52 -9.73
CA PHE A 140 5.20 3.41 -10.75
C PHE A 140 5.45 4.81 -10.17
N HIS A 141 6.69 5.31 -10.31
CA HIS A 141 7.13 6.59 -9.71
C HIS A 141 7.03 6.69 -8.17
N ALA A 142 6.75 5.60 -7.45
CA ALA A 142 6.70 5.65 -5.99
C ALA A 142 8.08 5.99 -5.40
N ASN A 143 8.09 6.76 -4.31
CA ASN A 143 9.30 7.04 -3.56
C ASN A 143 9.44 6.02 -2.43
N LEU A 144 10.34 5.07 -2.59
CA LEU A 144 10.67 4.01 -1.63
C LEU A 144 12.02 4.28 -0.94
N HIS A 145 12.49 5.53 -0.94
CA HIS A 145 13.76 5.91 -0.32
C HIS A 145 13.83 5.47 1.14
N LYS A 146 14.91 4.77 1.53
CA LYS A 146 15.14 4.25 2.90
C LYS A 146 14.02 3.36 3.44
N THR A 147 13.26 2.71 2.57
CA THR A 147 12.26 1.74 3.02
C THR A 147 12.90 0.44 3.48
N ASP A 148 12.21 -0.26 4.38
CA ASP A 148 12.60 -1.61 4.79
C ASP A 148 11.61 -2.63 4.23
N LEU A 149 11.99 -3.27 3.13
CA LEU A 149 11.19 -4.28 2.43
C LEU A 149 11.57 -5.71 2.85
N THR A 150 12.34 -5.89 3.93
CA THR A 150 12.90 -7.21 4.27
C THR A 150 11.85 -8.33 4.24
N GLY A 151 12.09 -9.34 3.40
CA GLY A 151 11.22 -10.51 3.26
C GLY A 151 9.87 -10.28 2.58
N SER A 152 9.62 -9.10 1.99
CA SER A 152 8.37 -8.83 1.27
C SER A 152 8.32 -9.56 -0.07
N ASP A 153 7.11 -9.81 -0.55
CA ASP A 153 6.85 -10.35 -1.89
C ASP A 153 6.55 -9.21 -2.86
N LEU A 154 7.41 -8.97 -3.85
CA LEU A 154 7.23 -8.01 -4.94
C LEU A 154 7.04 -8.73 -6.28
N THR A 155 6.62 -9.99 -6.26
CA THR A 155 6.42 -10.78 -7.48
C THR A 155 5.45 -10.04 -8.43
N ASP A 156 5.87 -9.91 -9.68
CA ASP A 156 5.14 -9.20 -10.74
C ASP A 156 4.68 -7.76 -10.40
N ALA A 157 5.33 -7.11 -9.43
CA ALA A 157 5.09 -5.70 -9.10
C ALA A 157 5.71 -4.74 -10.14
N TYR A 158 5.13 -3.55 -10.29
CA TYR A 158 5.58 -2.54 -11.26
C TYR A 158 6.31 -1.39 -10.56
N LEU A 159 7.63 -1.38 -10.58
CA LEU A 159 8.48 -0.36 -9.94
C LEU A 159 9.15 0.60 -10.92
N SER A 160 8.74 0.65 -12.19
CA SER A 160 9.35 1.56 -13.17
C SER A 160 9.42 3.00 -12.64
N ASN A 161 10.58 3.64 -12.75
CA ASN A 161 10.86 4.97 -12.21
C ASN A 161 10.67 5.15 -10.69
N ALA A 162 10.50 4.09 -9.91
CA ALA A 162 10.46 4.19 -8.45
C ALA A 162 11.85 4.51 -7.87
N ASP A 163 11.89 5.23 -6.76
CA ASP A 163 13.13 5.51 -6.03
C ASP A 163 13.38 4.46 -4.95
N LEU A 164 14.27 3.51 -5.20
CA LEU A 164 14.71 2.49 -4.23
C LEU A 164 16.02 2.87 -3.51
N SER A 165 16.45 4.13 -3.58
CA SER A 165 17.73 4.53 -2.98
C SER A 165 17.73 4.29 -1.47
N GLU A 166 18.79 3.62 -0.98
CA GLU A 166 18.92 3.22 0.43
C GLU A 166 17.82 2.27 0.95
N ALA A 167 16.99 1.68 0.09
CA ALA A 167 16.03 0.66 0.49
C ALA A 167 16.73 -0.65 0.91
N VAL A 168 16.20 -1.31 1.94
CA VAL A 168 16.65 -2.63 2.38
C VAL A 168 15.83 -3.70 1.65
N LEU A 169 16.50 -4.50 0.82
CA LEU A 169 15.87 -5.52 -0.02
C LEU A 169 16.20 -6.96 0.44
N ASP A 170 16.66 -7.14 1.68
CA ASP A 170 17.06 -8.45 2.18
C ASP A 170 15.93 -9.48 2.06
N ALA A 171 16.17 -10.56 1.35
CA ALA A 171 15.21 -11.65 1.11
C ALA A 171 13.87 -11.22 0.45
N VAL A 172 13.84 -10.11 -0.28
CA VAL A 172 12.67 -9.70 -1.08
C VAL A 172 12.50 -10.62 -2.29
N ASP A 173 11.29 -11.12 -2.56
CA ASP A 173 11.02 -11.80 -3.83
C ASP A 173 10.70 -10.78 -4.92
N LEU A 174 11.58 -10.65 -5.92
CA LEU A 174 11.43 -9.76 -7.06
C LEU A 174 10.99 -10.51 -8.32
N SER A 175 10.59 -11.78 -8.22
CA SER A 175 10.30 -12.61 -9.39
C SER A 175 9.29 -11.95 -10.33
N GLY A 176 9.68 -11.66 -11.57
CA GLY A 176 8.79 -11.03 -12.55
C GLY A 176 8.54 -9.53 -12.35
N ALA A 177 9.02 -8.93 -11.26
CA ALA A 177 8.91 -7.50 -11.03
C ALA A 177 9.57 -6.70 -12.17
N THR A 178 8.97 -5.55 -12.50
CA THR A 178 9.60 -4.55 -13.37
C THR A 178 10.32 -3.53 -12.50
N MET A 179 11.65 -3.47 -12.59
CA MET A 179 12.51 -2.62 -11.77
C MET A 179 12.49 -1.14 -12.20
N PRO A 180 13.05 -0.21 -11.40
CA PRO A 180 13.07 1.21 -11.73
C PRO A 180 13.65 1.59 -13.09
N ASP A 181 14.64 0.83 -13.57
CA ASP A 181 15.27 1.03 -14.88
C ASP A 181 14.50 0.37 -16.04
N GLY A 182 13.37 -0.27 -15.76
CA GLY A 182 12.53 -0.99 -16.70
C GLY A 182 12.95 -2.44 -16.97
N THR A 183 13.99 -2.94 -16.30
CA THR A 183 14.37 -4.36 -16.40
C THR A 183 13.30 -5.25 -15.75
N ILE A 184 13.11 -6.45 -16.28
CA ILE A 184 12.17 -7.43 -15.71
C ILE A 184 12.98 -8.55 -15.07
N CYS A 185 12.69 -8.86 -13.81
CA CYS A 185 13.40 -9.89 -13.06
C CYS A 185 12.92 -11.29 -13.40
N ALA A 186 13.84 -12.25 -13.41
CA ALA A 186 13.61 -13.67 -13.65
C ALA A 186 13.01 -14.34 -12.41
N ALA A 187 12.43 -15.52 -12.60
CA ALA A 187 11.94 -16.32 -11.49
C ALA A 187 13.09 -16.67 -10.52
N GLY A 188 12.83 -16.59 -9.21
CA GLY A 188 13.83 -16.84 -8.17
C GLY A 188 14.77 -15.65 -7.89
N SER A 189 14.39 -14.44 -8.31
CA SER A 189 15.12 -13.21 -7.98
C SER A 189 14.88 -12.84 -6.51
N ILE A 190 15.65 -13.42 -5.59
CA ILE A 190 15.52 -13.18 -4.16
C ILE A 190 16.62 -12.22 -3.67
N GLY A 191 16.21 -11.08 -3.12
CA GLY A 191 17.06 -10.01 -2.58
C GLY A 191 17.73 -9.13 -3.63
N GLU A 192 17.92 -9.66 -4.84
CA GLU A 192 18.45 -8.92 -5.98
C GLU A 192 17.74 -9.36 -7.27
N CYS A 193 17.61 -8.43 -8.21
CA CYS A 193 16.99 -8.71 -9.50
C CYS A 193 17.96 -9.47 -10.42
N ILE A 194 17.59 -10.69 -10.79
CA ILE A 194 18.26 -11.43 -11.87
C ILE A 194 17.56 -11.08 -13.17
N VAL A 195 18.20 -10.38 -14.09
CA VAL A 195 17.54 -9.89 -15.32
C VAL A 195 17.08 -11.05 -16.20
N LYS A 196 15.80 -11.06 -16.62
CA LYS A 196 15.28 -12.01 -17.62
C LYS A 196 16.04 -11.85 -18.94
N THR A 197 16.61 -12.95 -19.43
CA THR A 197 17.28 -12.98 -20.73
C THR A 197 16.34 -13.44 -21.84
N ALA A 198 16.75 -13.27 -23.11
CA ALA A 198 15.95 -13.69 -24.26
C ALA A 198 15.67 -15.21 -24.30
N ASP A 199 16.54 -16.01 -23.69
CA ASP A 199 16.39 -17.46 -23.60
C ASP A 199 15.30 -17.84 -22.58
N ASP A 200 15.05 -16.99 -21.59
CA ASP A 200 13.99 -17.16 -20.58
C ASP A 200 12.60 -16.79 -21.10
N MET A 201 12.53 -16.06 -22.23
CA MET A 201 11.28 -15.59 -22.83
C MET A 201 10.52 -16.68 -23.63
N GLY A 202 11.01 -17.93 -23.63
CA GLY A 202 10.30 -19.06 -24.21
C GLY A 202 10.10 -18.97 -25.74
N PHE A 203 10.86 -18.11 -26.42
CA PHE A 203 10.80 -18.04 -27.87
C PHE A 203 11.38 -19.34 -28.47
N PRO A 204 10.61 -20.08 -29.29
CA PRO A 204 11.18 -21.22 -30.00
C PRO A 204 12.34 -20.73 -30.88
N PRO A 205 13.45 -21.50 -31.00
CA PRO A 205 14.59 -21.10 -31.80
C PRO A 205 14.15 -20.79 -33.23
N ILE A 206 14.51 -19.61 -33.73
CA ILE A 206 14.25 -19.21 -35.11
C ILE A 206 15.07 -20.12 -36.02
N LYS A 207 14.45 -21.15 -36.60
CA LYS A 207 15.06 -21.92 -37.69
C LYS A 207 15.19 -20.99 -38.90
N MET A 208 16.41 -20.51 -39.17
CA MET A 208 16.71 -19.86 -40.44
C MET A 208 16.53 -20.89 -41.57
N PRO A 209 15.74 -20.62 -42.62
CA PRO A 209 15.72 -21.48 -43.79
C PRO A 209 17.09 -21.44 -44.46
N GLY A 210 17.71 -22.61 -44.62
CA GLY A 210 18.98 -22.75 -45.35
C GLY A 210 18.82 -22.29 -46.80
N PHE A 211 19.76 -21.47 -47.25
CA PHE A 211 19.93 -21.08 -48.65
C PHE A 211 20.43 -22.24 -49.51
#